data_AF-A0A382X7Z3-F1
#
_entry.id   AF-A0A382X7Z3-F1
#
_cell.length_a   1.000
_cell.length_b   1.000
_cell.length_c   1.000
_cell.angle_alpha   90.00
_cell.angle_beta   90.00
_cell.angle_gamma   90.00
#
_symmetry.space_group_name_H-M   'P 1'
#
loop_
_entity.id
_entity.type
_entity.pdbx_description
1 polymer ?
#
loop_
_entity_poly.entity_id
_entity_poly.type
_entity_poly.pdbx_seq_one_letter_code
_entity_poly.pdbx_strand_id
1 'polypeptide(L)'
;YRRDFDETLVYCREKGIAVQTIKGIARGAWAAGAEKTRLPWYQPLEDENAIRQSVHWVLGEPDIFLNSVGDMNLLPLVLKAADDIGPKPDDAAMTRLAKEQGLSSIFGI
;
A
#
# COMPACT_ATOMS: atom_id res chain seq x y z
N TYR A 1 -3.08 -4.48 -15.66
CA TYR A 1 -2.07 -4.44 -14.58
C TYR A 1 -2.02 -5.75 -13.77
N ARG A 2 -3.12 -6.33 -13.24
CA ARG A 2 -3.02 -7.54 -12.39
C ARG A 2 -2.30 -8.72 -13.07
N ARG A 3 -2.68 -9.04 -14.31
CA ARG A 3 -2.04 -10.12 -15.08
C ARG A 3 -0.53 -9.91 -15.23
N ASP A 4 -0.13 -8.71 -15.63
CA ASP A 4 1.27 -8.34 -15.85
C ASP A 4 2.08 -8.39 -14.54
N PHE A 5 1.46 -8.00 -13.43
CA PHE A 5 2.04 -8.12 -12.09
C PHE A 5 2.28 -9.59 -11.71
N ASP A 6 1.28 -10.46 -11.91
CA ASP A 6 1.40 -11.89 -11.60
C ASP A 6 2.47 -12.57 -12.47
N GLU A 7 2.53 -12.26 -13.77
CA GLU A 7 3.59 -12.72 -14.68
C GLU A 7 4.98 -12.26 -14.22
N THR A 8 5.09 -11.01 -13.75
CA THR A 8 6.34 -10.47 -13.18
C THR A 8 6.75 -11.20 -11.91
N LEU A 9 5.80 -11.50 -11.00
CA LEU A 9 6.10 -12.26 -9.78
C LEU A 9 6.62 -13.66 -10.10
N VAL A 10 6.01 -14.36 -11.06
CA VAL A 10 6.49 -15.68 -11.50
C VAL A 10 7.92 -15.59 -12.02
N TYR A 11 8.19 -14.64 -12.92
CA TYR A 11 9.55 -14.42 -13.44
C TYR A 11 10.57 -14.14 -12.34
N CYS A 12 10.23 -13.27 -11.38
CA CYS A 12 11.12 -12.95 -10.27
C CYS A 12 11.41 -14.16 -9.36
N ARG A 13 10.39 -14.97 -9.06
CA ARG A 13 10.55 -16.22 -8.29
C ARG A 13 11.49 -17.21 -9.01
N GLU A 14 11.28 -17.43 -10.30
CA GLU A 14 12.13 -18.33 -11.11
C GLU A 14 13.59 -17.89 -11.20
N LYS A 15 13.85 -16.58 -11.06
CA LYS A 15 15.20 -16.00 -11.15
C LYS A 15 15.84 -15.66 -9.81
N GLY A 16 15.16 -15.90 -8.69
CA GLY A 16 15.65 -15.53 -7.36
C GLY A 16 15.80 -14.01 -7.19
N ILE A 17 14.92 -13.23 -7.81
CA ILE A 17 14.91 -11.76 -7.73
C ILE A 17 13.89 -11.33 -6.67
N ALA A 18 14.32 -10.55 -5.69
CA ALA A 18 13.43 -9.99 -4.68
C ALA A 18 12.52 -8.91 -5.28
N VAL A 19 11.22 -8.96 -4.96
CA VAL A 19 10.24 -7.96 -5.39
C VAL A 19 9.94 -7.01 -4.23
N GLN A 20 10.23 -5.73 -4.43
CA GLN A 20 9.91 -4.68 -3.47
C GLN A 20 8.75 -3.84 -3.96
N THR A 21 7.74 -3.68 -3.13
CA THR A 21 6.62 -2.77 -3.37
C THR A 21 6.83 -1.49 -2.58
N ILE A 22 6.45 -0.37 -3.18
CA ILE A 22 6.52 0.94 -2.56
C ILE A 22 5.11 1.51 -2.43
N LYS A 23 4.93 2.44 -1.48
CA LYS A 23 3.72 3.26 -1.36
C LYS A 23 2.45 2.47 -1.00
N GLY A 24 2.59 1.41 -0.19
CA GLY A 24 1.48 0.54 0.21
C GLY A 24 0.31 1.24 0.93
N ILE A 25 0.53 2.45 1.47
CA ILE A 25 -0.51 3.27 2.10
C ILE A 25 -0.84 4.55 1.31
N ALA A 26 -0.64 4.56 -0.01
CA ALA A 26 -1.04 5.70 -0.82
C ALA A 26 -2.57 5.82 -0.91
N ARG A 27 -3.09 7.03 -0.67
CA ARG A 27 -4.48 7.38 -0.93
C ARG A 27 -4.66 8.00 -2.32
N GLY A 28 -3.78 8.91 -2.71
CA GLY A 28 -3.93 9.64 -3.97
C GLY A 28 -3.00 10.84 -4.07
N ALA A 29 -3.13 11.63 -5.14
CA ALA A 29 -2.47 12.92 -5.21
C ALA A 29 -3.08 13.89 -4.18
N TRP A 30 -2.26 14.81 -3.66
CA TRP A 30 -2.79 15.93 -2.89
C TRP A 30 -3.71 16.79 -3.76
N ALA A 31 -4.88 17.18 -3.23
CA ALA A 31 -5.75 18.12 -3.91
C ALA A 31 -5.06 19.46 -4.15
N ALA A 32 -5.41 20.14 -5.24
CA ALA A 32 -4.85 21.44 -5.57
C ALA A 32 -5.13 22.45 -4.44
N GLY A 33 -4.08 23.10 -3.93
CA GLY A 33 -4.18 24.06 -2.82
C GLY A 33 -4.35 23.43 -1.43
N ALA A 34 -4.37 22.10 -1.30
CA ALA A 34 -4.38 21.45 -0.01
C ALA A 34 -3.04 21.66 0.72
N GLU A 35 -3.11 21.88 2.04
CA GLU A 35 -1.94 21.87 2.89
C GLU A 35 -1.38 20.44 2.97
N LYS A 36 -0.08 20.29 2.70
CA LYS A 36 0.62 19.01 2.80
C LYS A 36 1.07 18.80 4.25
N THR A 37 0.32 17.99 4.99
CA THR A 37 0.56 17.70 6.41
C THR A 37 1.47 16.49 6.66
N ARG A 38 1.91 15.80 5.58
CA ARG A 38 2.73 14.58 5.64
C ARG A 38 3.91 14.69 4.68
N LEU A 39 4.98 13.94 4.95
CA LEU A 39 6.21 13.97 4.18
C LEU A 39 6.11 13.38 2.76
N PRO A 40 5.33 12.31 2.48
CA PRO A 40 5.26 11.76 1.14
C PRO A 40 4.67 12.76 0.14
N TRP A 41 5.16 12.70 -1.10
CA TRP A 41 4.69 13.58 -2.17
C TRP A 41 3.24 13.30 -2.60
N TYR A 42 2.70 12.15 -2.22
CA TYR A 42 1.31 11.75 -2.36
C TYR A 42 0.59 11.89 -1.02
N GLN A 43 -0.73 12.04 -1.03
CA GLN A 43 -1.53 11.97 0.18
C GLN A 43 -1.56 10.50 0.65
N PRO A 44 -1.07 10.19 1.85
CA PRO A 44 -1.15 8.85 2.41
C PRO A 44 -2.52 8.59 3.05
N LEU A 45 -2.82 7.32 3.32
CA LEU A 45 -3.82 6.94 4.30
C LEU A 45 -3.34 7.34 5.70
N GLU A 46 -4.27 7.81 6.52
CA GLU A 46 -3.99 8.20 7.92
C GLU A 46 -4.86 7.45 8.92
N ASP A 47 -5.99 6.89 8.47
CA ASP A 47 -6.82 6.01 9.28
C ASP A 47 -6.07 4.71 9.60
N GLU A 48 -5.99 4.37 10.89
CA GLU A 48 -5.21 3.21 11.35
C GLU A 48 -5.75 1.90 10.78
N ASN A 49 -7.08 1.75 10.68
CA ASN A 49 -7.68 0.54 10.13
C ASN A 49 -7.48 0.42 8.60
N ALA A 50 -7.49 1.54 7.88
CA ALA A 50 -7.16 1.58 6.47
C ALA A 50 -5.68 1.23 6.24
N ILE A 51 -4.75 1.79 7.04
CA ILE A 51 -3.32 1.43 7.01
C ILE A 51 -3.15 -0.06 7.26
N ARG A 52 -3.80 -0.60 8.31
CA ARG A 52 -3.71 -2.02 8.65
C ARG A 52 -4.16 -2.92 7.50
N GLN A 53 -5.34 -2.66 6.93
CA GLN A 53 -5.85 -3.44 5.79
C GLN A 53 -4.93 -3.34 4.57
N SER A 54 -4.42 -2.15 4.24
CA SER A 54 -3.47 -1.97 3.14
C SER A 54 -2.14 -2.72 3.37
N VAL A 55 -1.60 -2.71 4.59
CA VAL A 55 -0.38 -3.45 4.94
C VAL A 55 -0.63 -4.96 4.86
N HIS A 56 -1.73 -5.46 5.42
CA HIS A 56 -2.12 -6.87 5.37
C HIS A 56 -2.37 -7.36 3.95
N TRP A 57 -2.94 -6.50 3.10
CA TRP A 57 -3.14 -6.80 1.68
C TRP A 57 -1.83 -7.00 0.93
N VAL A 58 -0.86 -6.10 1.13
CA VAL A 58 0.46 -6.21 0.50
C VAL A 58 1.19 -7.42 1.06
N LEU A 59 1.43 -7.48 2.37
CA LEU A 59 2.22 -8.55 3.00
C LEU A 59 1.55 -9.92 2.96
N GLY A 60 0.25 -9.99 2.66
CA GLY A 60 -0.46 -11.24 2.38
C GLY A 60 -0.17 -11.81 0.99
N GLU A 61 0.51 -11.09 0.10
CA GLU A 61 1.07 -11.64 -1.14
C GLU A 61 2.43 -12.30 -0.85
N PRO A 62 2.63 -13.59 -1.19
CA PRO A 62 3.88 -14.27 -0.92
C PRO A 62 5.05 -13.68 -1.73
N ASP A 63 6.24 -13.73 -1.14
CA ASP A 63 7.52 -13.34 -1.75
C ASP A 63 7.63 -11.86 -2.16
N ILE A 64 6.89 -10.97 -1.48
CA ILE A 64 7.03 -9.53 -1.67
C ILE A 64 7.49 -8.82 -0.40
N PHE A 65 8.25 -7.74 -0.59
CA PHE A 65 8.63 -6.82 0.47
C PHE A 65 7.77 -5.55 0.38
N LEU A 66 7.39 -5.00 1.52
CA LEU A 66 6.79 -3.66 1.61
C LEU A 66 7.82 -2.66 2.10
N ASN A 67 8.24 -1.75 1.23
CA ASN A 67 9.07 -0.63 1.62
C ASN A 67 8.21 0.37 2.41
N SER A 68 8.65 0.65 3.65
CA SER A 68 7.89 1.47 4.60
C SER A 68 7.61 2.90 4.11
N VAL A 69 6.66 3.57 4.75
CA VAL A 69 6.37 4.99 4.51
C VAL A 69 7.50 5.87 5.06
N GLY A 70 7.91 6.88 4.29
CA GLY A 70 8.89 7.89 4.72
C GLY A 70 8.31 8.99 5.62
N ASP A 71 7.34 8.67 6.49
CA ASP A 71 6.69 9.64 7.39
C ASP A 71 6.78 9.15 8.84
N MET A 72 7.37 9.94 9.73
CA MET A 72 7.63 9.53 11.12
C MET A 72 6.35 9.38 11.96
N ASN A 73 5.24 10.04 11.57
CA ASN A 73 3.97 9.90 12.29
C ASN A 73 3.19 8.66 11.84
N LEU A 74 3.38 8.23 10.58
CA LEU A 74 2.68 7.07 10.01
C LEU A 74 3.50 5.77 10.11
N LEU A 75 4.83 5.87 10.17
CA LEU A 75 5.71 4.71 10.25
C LEU A 75 5.37 3.78 11.44
N PRO A 76 5.08 4.28 12.66
CA PRO A 76 4.67 3.41 13.78
C PRO A 76 3.40 2.60 13.49
N LEU A 77 2.42 3.18 12.76
CA LEU A 77 1.17 2.50 12.40
C LEU A 77 1.41 1.41 11.36
N VAL A 78 2.29 1.67 10.39
CA VAL A 78 2.70 0.67 9.38
C VAL A 78 3.43 -0.50 10.04
N LEU A 79 4.36 -0.22 10.95
CA LEU A 79 5.11 -1.26 11.67
C LEU A 79 4.19 -2.06 12.59
N LYS A 80 3.27 -1.41 13.31
CA LYS A 80 2.25 -2.08 14.13
C LYS A 80 1.39 -3.04 13.30
N ALA A 81 0.94 -2.61 12.12
CA ALA A 81 0.15 -3.46 11.23
C ALA A 81 0.93 -4.65 10.67
N ALA A 82 2.24 -4.49 10.44
CA ALA A 82 3.10 -5.58 9.97
C ALA A 82 3.44 -6.58 11.07
N ASP A 83 3.58 -6.13 12.32
CA ASP A 83 3.81 -6.97 13.50
C ASP A 83 2.58 -7.85 13.82
N ASP A 84 1.38 -7.27 13.71
CA ASP A 84 0.10 -7.97 13.88
C ASP A 84 -0.49 -8.41 12.52
N ILE A 85 0.29 -9.17 11.74
CA ILE A 85 -0.14 -9.63 10.42
C ILE A 85 -1.32 -10.60 10.53
N GLY A 86 -2.46 -10.22 9.95
CA GLY A 86 -3.67 -11.01 9.92
C GLY A 86 -3.92 -11.69 8.57
N PRO A 87 -5.10 -12.29 8.38
CA PRO A 87 -5.52 -12.78 7.08
C PRO A 87 -5.49 -11.66 6.02
N LYS A 88 -5.02 -11.98 4.82
CA LYS A 88 -5.09 -11.07 3.68
C LYS A 88 -6.56 -10.67 3.44
N PRO A 89 -6.89 -9.37 3.41
CA PRO A 89 -8.22 -8.91 3.02
C PRO A 89 -8.60 -9.47 1.65
N ASP A 90 -9.89 -9.66 1.40
CA ASP A 90 -10.38 -10.05 0.08
C ASP A 90 -10.60 -8.82 -0.82
N ASP A 91 -10.82 -9.07 -2.12
CA ASP A 91 -11.06 -8.03 -3.12
C ASP A 91 -12.26 -7.13 -2.74
N ALA A 92 -13.28 -7.70 -2.10
CA ALA A 92 -14.47 -6.97 -1.69
C ALA A 92 -14.17 -5.99 -0.55
N ALA A 93 -13.35 -6.38 0.43
CA ALA A 93 -12.86 -5.52 1.50
C ALA A 93 -12.00 -4.39 0.93
N MET A 94 -11.08 -4.71 0.02
CA MET A 94 -10.24 -3.68 -0.61
C MET A 94 -11.02 -2.72 -1.49
N THR A 95 -12.06 -3.18 -2.17
CA THR A 95 -12.98 -2.33 -2.94
C THR A 95 -13.74 -1.36 -2.03
N ARG A 96 -14.21 -1.82 -0.87
CA ARG A 96 -14.87 -0.96 0.13
C ARG A 96 -13.89 0.09 0.68
N LEU A 97 -12.70 -0.33 1.10
CA LEU A 97 -11.65 0.58 1.57
C LEU A 97 -11.32 1.64 0.52
N ALA A 98 -11.16 1.23 -0.75
CA ALA A 98 -10.88 2.14 -1.84
C ALA A 98 -11.96 3.23 -1.99
N LYS A 99 -13.23 2.84 -1.89
CA LYS A 99 -14.36 3.77 -1.95
C LYS A 99 -14.42 4.69 -0.74
N GLU A 100 -14.30 4.15 0.48
CA GLU A 100 -14.39 4.89 1.74
C GLU A 100 -13.28 5.93 1.88
N GLN A 101 -12.05 5.56 1.50
CA GLN A 101 -10.89 6.42 1.59
C GLN A 101 -10.69 7.29 0.33
N GLY A 102 -11.47 7.07 -0.73
CA GLY A 102 -11.34 7.80 -2.00
C GLY A 102 -9.99 7.56 -2.67
N LEU A 103 -9.59 6.29 -2.80
CA LEU A 103 -8.33 5.91 -3.43
C LEU A 103 -8.30 6.34 -4.90
N SER A 104 -7.17 6.86 -5.31
CA SER A 104 -6.90 7.28 -6.69
C SER A 104 -5.45 7.00 -7.05
N SER A 105 -5.16 6.93 -8.34
CA SER A 105 -3.79 6.79 -8.80
C SER A 105 -2.96 8.01 -8.39
N ILE A 106 -1.79 7.74 -7.83
CA ILE A 106 -0.74 8.75 -7.57
C ILE A 106 0.16 8.96 -8.79
N PHE A 107 0.07 8.09 -9.79
CA PHE A 107 0.74 8.22 -11.07
C PHE A 107 -0.28 8.76 -12.07
N GLY A 108 0.13 9.71 -12.92
CA GLY A 108 -0.73 10.27 -13.95
C GLY A 108 -1.36 9.18 -14.82
N ILE A 109 -2.54 9.47 -15.36
CA ILE A 109 -3.19 8.69 -16.41
C ILE A 109 -2.49 8.96 -17.74
#